data_AF-A0A836PT88-F1
#
_entry.id   AF-A0A836PT88-F1
#
_cell.length_a   1.000
_cell.length_b   1.000
_cell.length_c   1.000
_cell.angle_alpha   90.00
_cell.angle_beta   90.00
_cell.angle_gamma   90.00
#
_symmetry.space_group_name_H-M   'P 1'
#
loop_
_entity.id
_entity.type
_entity.pdbx_description
1 polymer ?
#
loop_
_entity_poly.entity_id
_entity_poly.type
_entity_poly.pdbx_seq_one_letter_code
_entity_poly.pdbx_strand_id
1 'polypeptide(L)' 'DGEYYAIEDVCTHDGDCLTGGEIDGDEVVCPRHGARFSIKTGEALTAPAYEAVETFPVKTEDGKIWVRDPRWD' A
#
# COMPACT_ATOMS: atom_id res chain seq x y z
N ASP A 1 -15.38 -3.80 1.71
CA ASP A 1 -16.42 -2.78 1.99
C ASP A 1 -16.67 -1.76 0.88
N GLY A 2 -16.20 -2.00 -0.36
CA GLY A 2 -16.41 -1.05 -1.47
C GLY A 2 -15.56 0.22 -1.40
N GLU A 3 -14.74 0.35 -0.36
CA GLU A 3 -13.72 1.39 -0.24
C GLU A 3 -12.47 1.01 -1.04
N TYR A 4 -11.81 2.04 -1.57
CA TYR A 4 -10.57 1.92 -2.31
C TYR A 4 -9.47 2.63 -1.55
N TYR A 5 -8.30 2.01 -1.51
CA TYR A 5 -7.09 2.56 -0.93
C TYR A 5 -5.97 2.46 -1.95
N ALA A 6 -4.97 3.32 -1.80
CA ALA A 6 -3.78 3.31 -2.63
C ALA A 6 -2.57 3.58 -1.74
N ILE A 7 -1.55 2.75 -1.90
CA ILE A 7 -0.28 2.80 -1.17
C ILE A 7 0.88 2.67 -2.16
N GLU A 8 2.08 3.06 -1.74
CA GLU A 8 3.32 2.89 -2.52
C GLU A 8 3.53 1.41 -2.86
N ASP A 9 3.92 1.14 -4.11
CA ASP A 9 4.17 -0.23 -4.57
C ASP A 9 5.57 -0.71 -4.15
N VAL A 10 6.42 0.18 -3.67
CA VAL A 10 7.78 -0.14 -3.25
C VAL A 10 7.83 -0.49 -1.77
N CYS A 11 8.16 -1.73 -1.46
CA CYS A 11 8.36 -2.21 -0.10
C CYS A 11 9.51 -1.44 0.58
N THR A 12 9.23 -0.82 1.72
CA THR A 12 10.22 -0.03 2.47
C THR A 12 11.37 -0.83 3.06
N HIS A 13 11.27 -2.17 3.11
CA HIS A 13 12.34 -3.02 3.62
C HIS A 13 13.56 -3.09 2.68
N ASP A 14 13.35 -3.41 1.40
CA ASP A 14 14.45 -3.64 0.44
C ASP A 14 14.05 -3.32 -1.02
N GLY A 15 13.07 -2.43 -1.20
CA GLY A 15 12.77 -1.79 -2.49
C GLY A 15 12.06 -2.64 -3.55
N ASP A 16 11.62 -3.85 -3.23
CA ASP A 16 10.89 -4.70 -4.18
C ASP A 16 9.39 -4.34 -4.24
N CYS A 17 8.72 -4.70 -5.34
CA CYS A 17 7.30 -4.44 -5.55
C CYS A 17 6.41 -5.20 -4.55
N LEU A 18 5.35 -4.56 -4.07
CA LEU A 18 4.27 -5.18 -3.29
C LEU A 18 3.22 -5.84 -4.20
N THR A 19 3.05 -5.32 -5.41
CA THR A 19 2.18 -5.88 -6.45
C THR A 19 2.53 -7.34 -6.71
N GLY A 20 1.51 -8.19 -6.74
CA GLY A 20 1.66 -9.64 -6.82
C GLY A 20 1.76 -10.35 -5.47
N GLY A 21 1.84 -9.58 -4.37
CA GLY A 21 1.69 -10.07 -3.01
C GLY A 21 0.27 -10.55 -2.67
N GLU A 22 0.17 -11.34 -1.61
CA GLU A 22 -1.12 -11.79 -1.06
C GLU A 22 -1.82 -10.64 -0.33
N ILE A 23 -3.15 -10.64 -0.36
CA ILE A 23 -3.99 -9.75 0.45
C ILE A 23 -4.65 -10.60 1.54
N ASP A 24 -4.31 -10.31 2.80
CA ASP A 24 -4.84 -10.99 4.00
C ASP A 24 -5.60 -9.97 4.85
N GLY A 25 -6.93 -9.95 4.70
CA GLY A 25 -7.78 -8.93 5.31
C GLY A 25 -7.47 -7.53 4.76
N ASP A 26 -6.98 -6.65 5.64
CA ASP A 26 -6.59 -5.28 5.30
C ASP A 26 -5.07 -5.12 5.10
N GLU A 27 -4.34 -6.24 4.95
CA GLU A 27 -2.89 -6.27 4.87
C GLU A 27 -2.41 -6.76 3.49
N VAL A 28 -1.40 -6.11 2.93
CA VAL A 28 -0.63 -6.65 1.81
C VAL A 28 0.62 -7.33 2.33
N VAL A 29 0.88 -8.55 1.86
CA VAL A 29 2.07 -9.33 2.18
C VAL A 29 3.09 -9.15 1.05
N CYS A 30 4.23 -8.53 1.35
CA CYS A 30 5.34 -8.39 0.40
C CYS A 30 5.77 -9.77 -0.12
N PRO A 31 5.74 -10.01 -1.45
CA PRO A 31 5.98 -11.34 -2.01
C PRO A 31 7.41 -11.84 -1.85
N ARG A 32 8.36 -10.94 -1.57
CA ARG A 32 9.79 -11.28 -1.46
C ARG A 32 10.18 -11.87 -0.11
N HIS A 33 9.92 -11.14 0.98
CA HIS A 33 10.36 -11.53 2.33
C HIS A 33 9.22 -11.60 3.37
N GLY A 34 7.98 -11.36 2.96
CA GLY A 34 6.81 -11.53 3.83
C GLY A 34 6.49 -10.38 4.78
N ALA A 35 7.18 -9.23 4.67
CA ALA A 35 6.77 -8.01 5.39
C ALA A 35 5.32 -7.65 5.08
N ARG A 36 4.56 -7.22 6.08
CA ARG A 36 3.14 -6.89 5.94
C ARG A 36 2.91 -5.40 6.11
N PHE A 37 2.01 -4.83 5.32
CA PHE A 37 1.63 -3.44 5.40
C PHE A 37 0.12 -3.29 5.45
N SER A 38 -0.37 -2.36 6.27
CA SER A 38 -1.78 -1.96 6.26
C SER A 38 -2.11 -1.25 4.95
N ILE A 39 -3.08 -1.76 4.20
CA ILE A 39 -3.55 -1.15 2.95
C ILE A 39 -4.29 0.17 3.23
N LYS A 40 -4.82 0.33 4.45
CA LYS A 40 -5.59 1.52 4.86
C LYS A 40 -4.71 2.68 5.30
N THR A 41 -3.57 2.38 5.93
CA THR A 41 -2.73 3.39 6.62
C THR A 41 -1.28 3.41 6.14
N GLY A 42 -0.84 2.42 5.37
CA GLY A 42 0.55 2.23 4.95
C GLY A 42 1.48 1.71 6.04
N GLU A 43 1.01 1.56 7.28
CA GLU A 43 1.82 1.12 8.42
C GLU A 43 2.49 -0.24 8.17
N ALA A 44 3.77 -0.35 8.50
CA ALA A 44 4.48 -1.63 8.53
C ALA A 44 4.04 -2.43 9.77
N LEU A 45 3.47 -3.62 9.54
CA LEU A 45 2.85 -4.45 10.59
C LEU A 45 3.75 -5.58 11.07
N THR A 46 4.70 -6.01 10.23
CA THR A 46 5.62 -7.11 10.57
C THR A 46 7.01 -6.87 10.01
N ALA A 47 8.00 -7.40 10.74
CA ALA A 47 9.37 -7.50 10.24
C ALA A 47 9.40 -8.32 8.94
N PRO A 48 10.32 -8.01 8.01
CA PRO A 48 11.47 -7.13 8.22
C PRO A 48 11.24 -5.65 7.87
N ALA A 49 10.03 -5.20 7.56
CA ALA A 49 9.75 -3.77 7.39
C ALA A 49 9.52 -3.06 8.73
N TYR A 50 9.99 -1.81 8.84
CA TYR A 50 9.81 -0.95 10.02
C TYR A 50 9.33 0.46 9.68
N GLU A 51 9.36 0.84 8.40
CA GLU A 51 8.91 2.12 7.90
C GLU A 51 7.61 1.94 7.12
N ALA A 52 6.66 2.85 7.29
CA ALA A 52 5.41 2.83 6.55
C ALA A 52 5.64 3.10 5.06
N VAL A 53 4.82 2.47 4.20
CA VAL A 53 4.70 2.90 2.80
C VAL A 53 3.87 4.18 2.69
N GLU A 54 4.13 4.98 1.66
CA GLU A 54 3.34 6.19 1.40
C GLU A 54 1.89 5.81 1.08
N THR A 55 0.95 6.69 1.43
CA THR A 55 -0.46 6.52 1.08
C THR A 55 -0.91 7.61 0.12
N PHE A 56 -1.79 7.25 -0.80
CA PHE A 56 -2.28 8.16 -1.83
C PHE A 56 -3.78 8.40 -1.62
N PRO A 57 -4.22 9.66 -1.44
CA PRO A 57 -5.63 9.97 -1.38
C PRO A 57 -6.38 9.45 -2.61
N VAL A 58 -7.47 8.73 -2.35
CA VAL A 58 -8.33 8.15 -3.39
C VAL A 58 -9.63 8.94 -3.51
N LYS A 59 -10.04 9.23 -4.75
CA LYS A 59 -11.34 9.85 -5.06
C LYS A 59 -12.08 8.98 -6.08
N THR A 60 -13.34 8.67 -5.81
CA THR A 60 -14.25 8.04 -6.77
C THR A 60 -15.19 9.11 -7.36
N GLU A 61 -15.17 9.26 -8.68
CA GLU A 61 -15.99 10.26 -9.38
C GLU A 61 -16.26 9.80 -10.82
N ASP A 62 -17.52 9.91 -11.29
CA ASP A 62 -17.94 9.54 -12.64
C ASP A 62 -17.52 8.13 -13.09
N GLY A 63 -17.62 7.16 -12.18
CA GLY A 63 -17.25 5.77 -12.43
C GLY A 63 -15.73 5.54 -12.56
N LYS A 64 -14.90 6.52 -12.20
CA LYS A 64 -13.44 6.44 -12.20
C LYS A 64 -12.90 6.47 -10.78
N ILE A 65 -11.71 5.89 -10.62
CA ILE A 65 -10.91 5.95 -9.40
C ILE A 65 -9.70 6.82 -9.71
N TRP A 66 -9.52 7.87 -8.93
CA TRP A 66 -8.41 8.80 -9.02
C TRP A 66 -7.52 8.64 -7.79
N VAL A 67 -6.21 8.75 -8.01
CA VAL A 67 -5.21 8.81 -6.94
C VAL A 67 -4.42 10.10 -7.08
N ARG A 68 -4.00 10.68 -5.96
CA ARG A 68 -3.10 11.84 -5.93
C ARG A 68 -1.80 11.45 -5.24
N ASP A 69 -0.67 11.69 -5.91
CA ASP A 69 0.63 11.65 -5.24
C ASP A 69 0.88 13.00 -4.54
N PRO A 70 0.84 13.06 -3.18
CA PRO A 70 1.03 14.31 -2.45
C PRO A 70 2.47 14.84 -2.51
N ARG A 71 3.41 14.08 -3.08
CA ARG A 71 4.82 14.48 -3.21
C ARG A 71 5.06 15.45 -4.37
N TRP A 72 4.09 15.57 -5.29
CA TRP A 72 4.16 16.42 -6.47
C TRP A 72 3.00 17.42 -6.40
N ASP A 73 3.24 18.58 -5.79
CA ASP A 73 2.31 19.72 -5.78
C ASP A 73 2.42 20.53 -7.07
#